data_AF-A0A1Y6LVZ7-F1
#
_entry.id   AF-A0A1Y6LVZ7-F1
#
_cell.length_a   1.000
_cell.length_b   1.000
_cell.length_c   1.000
_cell.angle_alpha   90.00
_cell.angle_beta   90.00
_cell.angle_gamma   90.00
#
_symmetry.space_group_name_H-M   'P 1'
#
loop_
_entity.id
_entity.type
_entity.pdbx_description
1 polymer ?
#
loop_
_entity_poly.entity_id
_entity_poly.type
_entity_poly.pdbx_seq_one_letter_code
_entity_poly.pdbx_strand_id
1 'polypeptide(L)'
;MAPILAFSLYCLALLPTAFAENELYQASCQRKGKQDNGVTASICRQINKEQHFHNDWYWDLVNNECRFHNGDDPKQFGGAGWRRFTVLCQQFGLVPSNPTSCTMVDGGC
;
A
#
# COMPACT_ATOMS: atom_id res chain seq x y z
N MET A 1 0.58 -43.62 -30.95
CA MET A 1 -0.10 -42.41 -31.47
C MET A 1 -0.91 -41.84 -30.32
N ALA A 2 -0.65 -40.58 -29.98
CA ALA A 2 -0.93 -39.96 -28.69
C ALA A 2 -2.43 -39.79 -28.40
N PRO A 3 -2.87 -39.94 -27.13
CA PRO A 3 -4.22 -39.58 -26.72
C PRO A 3 -4.36 -38.06 -26.75
N ILE A 4 -5.07 -37.57 -27.76
CA ILE A 4 -5.73 -36.27 -27.75
C ILE A 4 -6.90 -36.43 -26.79
N LEU A 5 -6.95 -35.64 -25.70
CA LEU A 5 -8.13 -35.23 -24.93
C LEU A 5 -7.69 -34.81 -23.50
N ALA A 6 -6.83 -33.81 -23.40
CA ALA A 6 -6.53 -33.16 -22.12
C ALA A 6 -6.19 -31.67 -22.28
N PHE A 7 -6.74 -31.02 -23.32
CA PHE A 7 -6.32 -29.66 -23.72
C PHE A 7 -7.45 -28.62 -23.65
N SER A 8 -8.46 -28.80 -22.82
CA SER A 8 -9.63 -27.91 -22.81
C SER A 8 -10.15 -27.48 -21.44
N LEU A 9 -9.33 -27.54 -20.37
CA LEU A 9 -9.70 -26.99 -19.06
C LEU A 9 -8.67 -26.02 -18.45
N TYR A 10 -7.58 -25.71 -19.15
CA TYR A 10 -6.48 -24.88 -18.61
C TYR A 10 -6.49 -23.40 -19.05
N CYS A 11 -7.61 -22.87 -19.57
CA CYS A 11 -7.70 -21.48 -20.03
C CYS A 11 -8.59 -20.57 -19.16
N LEU A 12 -8.95 -20.97 -17.93
CA LEU A 12 -9.77 -20.14 -17.02
C LEU A 12 -9.04 -19.70 -15.74
N ALA A 13 -7.77 -20.08 -15.55
CA ALA A 13 -7.02 -19.80 -14.33
C ALA A 13 -5.98 -18.67 -14.45
N LEU A 14 -5.97 -17.92 -15.56
CA LEU A 14 -5.03 -16.81 -15.79
C LEU A 14 -5.74 -15.55 -16.28
N LEU A 15 -6.92 -15.25 -15.73
CA LEU A 15 -7.31 -13.85 -15.65
C LEU A 15 -6.44 -13.25 -14.53
N PRO A 16 -5.48 -12.36 -14.82
CA PRO A 16 -4.89 -11.55 -13.77
C PRO A 16 -6.07 -10.88 -13.09
N THR A 17 -6.28 -11.20 -11.83
CA THR A 17 -7.28 -10.55 -10.99
C THR A 17 -7.00 -9.06 -11.07
N ALA A 18 -7.81 -8.34 -11.86
CA ALA A 18 -7.85 -6.88 -11.96
C ALA A 18 -8.25 -6.21 -10.63
N PHE A 19 -8.11 -6.93 -9.51
CA PHE A 19 -8.38 -6.48 -8.15
C PHE A 19 -7.14 -5.90 -7.47
N ALA A 20 -5.94 -6.07 -8.04
CA ALA A 20 -4.69 -5.58 -7.44
C ALA A 20 -4.36 -4.11 -7.74
N GLU A 21 -4.89 -3.54 -8.84
CA GLU A 21 -4.51 -2.19 -9.31
C GLU A 21 -5.11 -1.04 -8.48
N ASN A 22 -5.98 -1.34 -7.51
CA ASN A 22 -6.64 -0.34 -6.66
C ASN A 22 -6.66 -0.69 -5.18
N GLU A 23 -5.79 -1.62 -4.74
CA GLU A 23 -5.70 -1.92 -3.30
C GLU A 23 -5.09 -0.74 -2.56
N LEU A 24 -5.87 -0.21 -1.62
CA LEU A 24 -5.50 0.88 -0.76
C LEU A 24 -4.89 0.32 0.53
N TYR A 25 -3.79 0.90 0.96
CA TYR A 25 -3.04 0.47 2.14
C TYR A 25 -2.87 1.61 3.13
N GLN A 26 -2.83 1.26 4.42
CA GLN A 26 -2.50 2.19 5.49
C GLN A 26 -1.02 2.12 5.85
N ALA A 27 -0.40 3.29 6.00
CA ALA A 27 0.94 3.49 6.53
C ALA A 27 0.86 4.25 7.86
N SER A 28 1.59 3.79 8.88
CA SER A 28 1.68 4.52 10.16
C SER A 28 3.11 4.53 10.70
N CYS A 29 3.55 5.65 11.28
CA CYS A 29 4.75 5.68 12.12
C CYS A 29 4.33 5.57 13.58
N GLN A 30 4.80 4.54 14.28
CA GLN A 30 4.36 4.21 15.63
C GLN A 30 5.44 4.42 16.69
N ARG A 31 5.00 4.85 17.88
CA ARG A 31 5.78 4.83 19.12
C ARG A 31 5.02 3.98 20.13
N LYS A 32 5.65 2.91 20.62
CA LYS A 32 5.03 1.98 21.59
C LYS A 32 3.66 1.45 21.11
N GLY A 33 3.54 1.14 19.82
CA GLY A 33 2.32 0.60 19.20
C GLY A 33 1.21 1.61 18.93
N LYS A 34 1.45 2.92 19.17
CA LYS A 34 0.49 4.00 18.84
C LYS A 34 1.03 4.86 17.72
N GLN A 35 0.19 5.18 16.74
CA GLN A 35 0.54 6.10 15.66
C GLN A 35 0.84 7.50 16.21
N ASP A 36 1.93 8.10 15.72
CA ASP A 36 2.18 9.54 15.85
C ASP A 36 1.58 10.25 14.64
N ASN A 37 0.38 10.83 14.80
CA ASN A 37 -0.36 11.44 13.69
C ASN A 37 0.40 12.62 13.07
N GLY A 38 1.14 13.39 13.87
CA GLY A 38 1.89 14.55 13.39
C GLY A 38 3.02 14.13 12.46
N VAL A 39 3.83 13.16 12.90
CA VAL A 39 4.95 12.64 12.11
C VAL A 39 4.43 11.86 10.89
N THR A 40 3.43 10.99 11.09
CA THR A 40 2.84 10.19 10.01
C THR A 40 2.24 11.08 8.92
N ALA A 41 1.46 12.11 9.29
CA ALA A 41 0.89 13.06 8.34
C ALA A 41 1.96 13.86 7.59
N SER A 42 2.99 14.32 8.30
CA SER A 42 4.09 15.08 7.71
C SER A 42 4.81 14.26 6.64
N ILE A 43 5.16 13.01 6.96
CA ILE A 43 5.84 12.09 6.03
C ILE A 43 4.94 11.76 4.84
N CYS A 44 3.66 11.46 5.09
CA CYS A 44 2.70 11.14 4.04
C CYS A 44 2.58 12.27 3.00
N ARG A 45 2.45 13.52 3.47
CA ARG A 45 2.38 14.70 2.62
C ARG A 45 3.70 15.00 1.93
N GLN A 46 4.83 14.69 2.56
CA GLN A 46 6.14 14.84 1.94
C GLN A 46 6.30 13.90 0.75
N ILE A 47 5.95 12.63 0.92
CA ILE A 47 6.03 11.62 -0.16
C ILE A 47 5.08 11.98 -1.31
N ASN A 48 3.84 12.40 -1.01
CA ASN A 48 2.89 12.83 -2.04
C ASN A 48 3.39 14.01 -2.90
N LYS A 49 4.24 14.88 -2.36
CA LYS A 49 4.80 16.03 -3.08
C LYS A 49 5.95 15.64 -4.02
N GLU A 50 6.53 14.46 -3.85
CA GLU A 50 7.59 13.98 -4.73
C GLU A 50 6.96 13.56 -6.07
N GLN A 51 7.49 14.06 -7.19
CA GLN A 51 6.88 13.93 -8.54
C GLN A 51 6.62 12.46 -8.97
N HIS A 52 7.31 11.50 -8.35
CA HIS A 52 7.21 10.08 -8.63
C HIS A 52 6.11 9.34 -7.85
N PHE A 53 5.44 10.01 -6.88
CA PHE A 53 4.43 9.40 -6.00
C PHE A 53 3.16 10.25 -5.88
N HIS A 54 2.99 11.22 -6.78
CA HIS A 54 1.88 12.15 -6.75
C HIS A 54 0.56 11.42 -6.97
N ASN A 55 -0.39 11.58 -6.03
CA ASN A 55 -1.67 10.85 -5.92
C ASN A 55 -1.58 9.40 -5.42
N ASP A 56 -0.39 8.83 -5.31
CA ASP A 56 -0.23 7.48 -4.75
C ASP A 56 -0.25 7.48 -3.24
N TRP A 57 0.07 8.61 -2.60
CA TRP A 57 0.12 8.78 -1.15
C TRP A 57 -0.76 9.96 -0.74
N TYR A 58 -1.65 9.79 0.23
CA TYR A 58 -2.46 10.89 0.72
C TYR A 58 -2.80 10.73 2.19
N TRP A 59 -2.98 11.86 2.86
CA TRP A 59 -3.38 11.89 4.27
C TRP A 59 -4.89 12.08 4.39
N ASP A 60 -5.58 11.08 4.92
CA ASP A 60 -6.97 11.17 5.31
C ASP A 60 -7.09 11.91 6.65
N LEU A 61 -7.66 13.11 6.59
CA LEU A 61 -7.89 13.98 7.75
C LEU A 61 -9.01 13.46 8.67
N VAL A 62 -9.99 12.73 8.13
CA VAL A 62 -11.14 12.24 8.89
C VAL A 62 -10.71 11.10 9.80
N ASN A 63 -9.92 10.17 9.26
CA ASN A 63 -9.53 8.95 9.96
C ASN A 63 -8.13 9.05 10.58
N ASN A 64 -7.38 10.13 10.30
CA ASN A 64 -5.98 10.30 10.66
C ASN A 64 -5.09 9.19 10.09
N GLU A 65 -5.15 8.97 8.78
CA GLU A 65 -4.46 7.85 8.15
C GLU A 65 -3.61 8.30 6.99
N CYS A 66 -2.40 7.77 6.89
CA CYS A 66 -1.67 7.86 5.64
C CYS A 66 -2.07 6.68 4.77
N ARG A 67 -2.70 6.97 3.65
CA ARG A 67 -3.20 5.96 2.71
C ARG A 67 -2.38 6.01 1.45
N PHE A 68 -2.11 4.84 0.89
CA PHE A 68 -1.39 4.76 -0.37
C PHE A 68 -1.86 3.62 -1.25
N HIS A 69 -1.79 3.83 -2.57
CA HIS A 69 -2.01 2.79 -3.55
C HIS A 69 -0.72 2.01 -3.79
N ASN A 70 -0.81 0.69 -3.89
CA ASN A 70 0.35 -0.11 -4.27
C ASN A 70 0.56 0.04 -5.78
N GLY A 71 1.60 0.75 -6.20
CA GLY A 71 1.91 0.92 -7.62
C GLY A 71 2.35 -0.40 -8.25
N ASP A 72 1.66 -0.82 -9.31
CA ASP A 72 1.91 -1.83 -10.36
C ASP A 72 2.57 -3.20 -10.04
N ASP A 73 3.09 -3.46 -8.84
CA ASP A 73 3.62 -4.77 -8.47
C ASP A 73 2.98 -5.28 -7.17
N PRO A 74 1.93 -6.12 -7.26
CA PRO A 74 1.29 -6.72 -6.09
C PRO A 74 2.21 -7.64 -5.27
N LYS A 75 3.42 -7.95 -5.74
CA LYS A 75 4.43 -8.71 -4.98
C LYS A 75 5.38 -7.82 -4.17
N GLN A 76 5.35 -6.51 -4.37
CA GLN A 76 6.23 -5.56 -3.70
C GLN A 76 5.47 -4.71 -2.68
N PHE A 77 5.05 -5.33 -1.59
CA PHE A 77 5.00 -4.63 -0.30
C PHE A 77 6.40 -4.08 0.01
N GLY A 78 6.73 -2.92 -0.55
CA GLY A 78 8.13 -2.55 -0.75
C GLY A 78 8.43 -1.59 -1.91
N GLY A 79 7.41 -1.02 -2.58
CA GLY A 79 7.61 0.03 -3.58
C GLY A 79 8.44 1.22 -3.07
N ALA A 80 8.95 2.05 -3.97
CA ALA A 80 9.87 3.15 -3.62
C ALA A 80 9.27 4.14 -2.61
N GLY A 81 7.96 4.41 -2.68
CA GLY A 81 7.24 5.21 -1.69
C GLY A 81 7.23 4.57 -0.29
N TRP A 82 7.00 3.25 -0.19
CA TRP A 82 7.02 2.53 1.09
C TRP A 82 8.40 2.51 1.74
N ARG A 83 9.45 2.28 0.95
CA ARG A 83 10.84 2.35 1.43
C ARG A 83 11.16 3.75 1.94
N ARG A 84 10.72 4.78 1.22
CA ARG A 84 10.88 6.18 1.62
C ARG A 84 10.17 6.47 2.93
N PHE A 85 8.92 6.02 3.07
CA PHE A 85 8.15 6.13 4.31
C PHE A 85 8.86 5.49 5.50
N THR A 86 9.35 4.26 5.32
CA THR A 86 10.10 3.50 6.35
C THR A 86 11.32 4.27 6.82
N VAL A 87 12.15 4.77 5.90
CA VAL A 87 13.37 5.54 6.22
C VAL A 87 13.01 6.83 6.97
N LEU A 88 11.97 7.53 6.53
CA LEU A 88 11.53 8.76 7.18
C LEU A 88 11.01 8.49 8.60
N CYS A 89 10.17 7.47 8.83
CA CYS A 89 9.73 7.12 10.19
C CYS A 89 10.93 6.84 11.11
N GLN A 90 11.92 6.08 10.62
CA GLN A 90 13.12 5.74 11.39
C GLN A 90 13.97 6.96 11.74
N GLN A 91 14.05 7.97 10.87
CA GLN A 91 14.74 9.23 11.16
C GLN A 91 14.13 10.00 12.34
N PHE A 92 12.82 9.84 12.58
CA PHE A 92 12.14 10.39 13.75
C PHE A 92 12.19 9.45 14.98
N GLY A 93 12.94 8.34 14.91
CA GLY A 93 13.00 7.33 15.96
C GLY A 93 11.69 6.57 16.15
N LEU A 94 10.85 6.50 15.11
CA LEU A 94 9.58 5.80 15.10
C LEU A 94 9.68 4.49 14.32
N VAL A 95 8.80 3.55 14.65
CA VAL A 95 8.72 2.25 13.98
C VAL A 95 7.60 2.32 12.94
N PRO A 96 7.88 2.12 11.64
CA PRO A 96 6.83 2.02 10.64
C PRO A 96 5.99 0.75 10.90
N SER A 97 4.67 0.86 10.85
CA SER A 97 3.79 -0.30 10.92
C SER A 97 3.93 -1.16 9.67
N ASN A 98 3.51 -2.43 9.75
CA ASN A 98 3.27 -3.17 8.52
C ASN A 98 2.12 -2.53 7.74
N PRO A 99 2.20 -2.43 6.40
CA PRO A 99 1.08 -1.97 5.60
C PRO A 99 -0.11 -2.89 5.82
N THR A 100 -1.26 -2.32 6.13
CA THR A 100 -2.51 -3.09 6.27
C THR A 100 -3.42 -2.71 5.11
N SER A 101 -3.96 -3.70 4.40
CA SER A 101 -4.91 -3.43 3.32
C SER A 101 -6.21 -2.89 3.90
N CYS A 102 -6.79 -1.92 3.20
CA CYS A 102 -8.01 -1.25 3.61
C CYS A 102 -9.07 -1.45 2.54
N THR A 103 -10.15 -2.14 2.90
CA THR A 103 -11.39 -2.09 2.12
C THR A 103 -12.11 -0.80 2.46
N MET A 104 -12.41 0.03 1.46
CA MET A 104 -13.24 1.23 1.64
C MET A 104 -14.68 0.84 1.98
N VAL A 105 -14.95 0.52 3.25
CA VAL A 105 -16.30 0.36 3.77
C VAL A 105 -16.37 1.10 5.10
N ASP A 106 -17.10 2.22 5.10
CA ASP A 106 -17.54 2.97 6.29
C ASP A 106 -16.46 3.53 7.25
N GLY A 107 -15.59 4.42 6.75
CA GLY A 107 -14.98 5.43 7.61
C GLY A 107 -13.64 5.08 8.26
N GLY A 108 -12.76 4.37 7.54
CA GLY A 108 -11.40 4.13 8.00
C GLY A 108 -10.74 2.95 7.30
N CYS A 109 -9.43 2.83 7.49
CA CYS A 109 -8.86 1.55 7.85
C CYS A 109 -9.03 1.36 9.39
#